data_AF-A0A941DGB0-F1
#
_entry.id   AF-A0A941DGB0-F1
#
_cell.length_a   1.000
_cell.length_b   1.000
_cell.length_c   1.000
_cell.angle_alpha   90.00
_cell.angle_beta   90.00
_cell.angle_gamma   90.00
#
_symmetry.space_group_name_H-M   'P 1'
#
loop_
_entity.id
_entity.type
_entity.pdbx_description
1 polymer ?
#
loop_
_entity_poly.entity_id
_entity_poly.type
_entity_poly.pdbx_seq_one_letter_code
_entity_poly.pdbx_strand_id
1 'polypeptide(L)'
;MKILIRILLLLSVFNNLESHAQKKYPEFTANEKYAVLQSLKTNLLENYIFPDKAHKAVDFLDARQRSGSYEKISDPNKYAEALTNDIMSVIKDKHFNLFFDPERTEDESRAKLSKEDEKYLEQKELDKARQDNFGFKELRILDGNIGYLNLTGFYDLKNAAQTLNSTMRFFEGTSAIIIDLRYNRGGASDLAQYLTSFFFNDEATLLFDFYTRQGNKTDHKQYLTFPYVEGRRRPELPVYILTSQFSFSASEGFSYSMQSTKRATVIGETTGGGANMWTGKIIDKRFYAHIPNARPVDPRTQTNWEGVGVAPDLKVAATQALPIAHALALEKLMLTDSANSSSYKWHLATAKSNLKPIQITEEHLKKFVGNYEGKSIIFEDGQLYLRWKGTNCKLIPMSENLFRVDEFDYFRIEFIHGTNDQVNLKIINDNGSEFVSMRVTN
;
A
#
# COMPACT_ATOMS: atom_id res chain seq x y z
N MET A 1 18.33 61.77 22.03
CA MET A 1 17.98 61.84 20.59
C MET A 1 17.67 60.43 20.11
N LYS A 2 16.54 60.25 19.42
CA LYS A 2 15.91 58.99 18.95
C LYS A 2 14.98 58.28 19.94
N ILE A 3 13.75 58.79 19.93
CA ILE A 3 12.48 58.12 20.22
C ILE A 3 12.38 56.87 19.34
N LEU A 4 12.05 55.70 19.90
CA LEU A 4 11.40 54.63 19.13
C LEU A 4 10.24 54.04 19.92
N ILE A 5 9.07 54.22 19.32
CA ILE A 5 7.74 53.86 19.77
C ILE A 5 7.61 52.32 19.78
N ARG A 6 7.13 51.77 20.90
CA ARG A 6 6.64 50.38 20.97
C ARG A 6 5.32 50.30 20.21
N ILE A 7 5.34 49.70 19.01
CA ILE A 7 4.14 49.32 18.29
C ILE A 7 3.71 47.94 18.80
N LEU A 8 2.57 47.90 19.50
CA LEU A 8 1.80 46.67 19.71
C LEU A 8 1.24 46.23 18.35
N LEU A 9 1.81 45.19 17.76
CA LEU A 9 1.23 44.51 16.61
C LEU A 9 0.31 43.40 17.12
N LEU A 10 -0.98 43.76 17.26
CA LEU A 10 -2.10 42.82 17.27
C LEU A 10 -2.13 42.14 15.90
N LEU A 11 -1.52 40.97 15.79
CA LEU A 11 -1.74 40.07 14.66
C LEU A 11 -3.13 39.47 14.79
N SER A 12 -4.09 40.13 14.14
CA SER A 12 -5.39 39.56 13.80
C SER A 12 -5.16 38.31 12.94
N VAL A 13 -5.35 37.14 13.54
CA VAL A 13 -5.51 35.88 12.84
C VAL A 13 -6.80 35.99 12.03
N PHE A 14 -6.69 36.31 10.74
CA PHE A 14 -7.76 36.02 9.79
C PHE A 14 -7.78 34.50 9.61
N ASN A 15 -8.59 33.84 10.44
CA ASN A 15 -9.10 32.52 10.11
C ASN A 15 -9.93 32.66 8.83
N ASN A 16 -9.37 32.32 7.68
CA ASN A 16 -10.16 31.92 6.53
C ASN A 16 -10.76 30.54 6.85
N LEU A 17 -11.75 30.53 7.74
CA LEU A 17 -12.80 29.53 7.69
C LEU A 17 -13.63 29.89 6.45
N GLU A 18 -13.29 29.30 5.31
CA GLU A 18 -14.32 29.08 4.31
C GLU A 18 -15.36 28.18 4.97
N SER A 19 -16.39 28.81 5.53
CA SER A 19 -17.59 28.10 5.91
C SER A 19 -18.20 27.59 4.61
N HIS A 20 -17.97 26.33 4.28
CA HIS A 20 -18.90 25.62 3.42
C HIS A 20 -20.23 25.61 4.15
N ALA A 21 -21.08 26.59 3.84
CA ALA A 21 -22.47 26.57 4.26
C ALA A 21 -23.04 25.23 3.79
N GLN A 22 -23.35 24.35 4.74
CA GLN A 22 -23.92 23.04 4.44
C GLN A 22 -25.21 23.28 3.66
N LYS A 23 -25.21 22.98 2.35
CA LYS A 23 -26.34 23.18 1.45
C LYS A 23 -27.57 22.58 2.13
N LYS A 24 -28.51 23.41 2.58
CA LYS A 24 -29.71 22.94 3.27
C LYS A 24 -30.58 22.25 2.25
N TYR A 25 -30.68 20.93 2.34
CA TYR A 25 -31.60 20.15 1.53
C TYR A 25 -33.04 20.25 2.08
N PRO A 26 -34.06 20.15 1.23
CA PRO A 26 -35.44 20.03 1.66
C PRO A 26 -35.65 18.85 2.61
N GLU A 27 -36.72 18.93 3.41
CA GLU A 27 -37.10 17.88 4.34
C GLU A 27 -37.20 16.51 3.65
N PHE A 28 -36.66 15.47 4.30
CA PHE A 28 -36.67 14.11 3.78
C PHE A 28 -38.00 13.42 4.08
N THR A 29 -38.92 13.52 3.13
CA THR A 29 -40.32 13.11 3.31
C THR A 29 -40.50 11.59 3.33
N ALA A 30 -41.65 11.13 3.84
CA ALA A 30 -42.00 9.70 3.84
C ALA A 30 -42.05 9.09 2.43
N ASN A 31 -42.54 9.85 1.44
CA ASN A 31 -42.61 9.41 0.04
C ASN A 31 -41.22 9.23 -0.56
N GLU A 32 -40.28 10.12 -0.25
CA GLU A 32 -38.89 10.01 -0.72
C GLU A 32 -38.18 8.80 -0.09
N LYS A 33 -38.35 8.56 1.21
CA LYS A 33 -37.84 7.36 1.89
C LYS A 33 -38.33 6.08 1.21
N TYR A 34 -39.64 6.03 0.95
CA TYR A 34 -40.26 4.89 0.25
C TYR A 34 -39.66 4.69 -1.14
N ALA A 35 -39.55 5.77 -1.94
CA ALA A 35 -38.99 5.70 -3.29
C ALA A 35 -37.53 5.21 -3.31
N VAL A 36 -36.68 5.75 -2.43
CA VAL A 36 -35.28 5.31 -2.26
C VAL A 36 -35.22 3.82 -1.93
N LEU A 37 -36.04 3.37 -0.97
CA LEU A 37 -36.06 1.98 -0.55
C LEU A 37 -36.50 1.04 -1.67
N GLN A 38 -37.54 1.38 -2.44
CA GLN A 38 -37.98 0.57 -3.56
C GLN A 38 -36.93 0.51 -4.68
N SER A 39 -36.36 1.66 -5.05
CA SER A 39 -35.30 1.73 -6.07
C SER A 39 -34.07 0.91 -5.65
N LEU A 40 -33.68 0.96 -4.37
CA LEU A 40 -32.58 0.17 -3.85
C LEU A 40 -32.85 -1.33 -3.93
N LYS A 41 -34.04 -1.79 -3.54
CA LYS A 41 -34.44 -3.21 -3.66
C LYS A 41 -34.37 -3.70 -5.09
N THR A 42 -34.92 -2.94 -6.04
CA THR A 42 -34.84 -3.27 -7.48
C THR A 42 -33.39 -3.38 -7.95
N ASN A 43 -32.56 -2.38 -7.63
CA ASN A 43 -31.16 -2.37 -8.03
C ASN A 43 -30.37 -3.55 -7.43
N LEU A 44 -30.65 -3.96 -6.19
CA LEU A 44 -30.05 -5.15 -5.58
C LEU A 44 -30.43 -6.43 -6.32
N LEU A 45 -31.71 -6.66 -6.60
CA LEU A 45 -32.18 -7.87 -7.28
C LEU A 45 -31.59 -7.99 -8.69
N GLU A 46 -31.54 -6.87 -9.40
CA GLU A 46 -31.08 -6.84 -10.79
C GLU A 46 -29.57 -6.97 -10.95
N ASN A 47 -28.79 -6.42 -10.01
CA ASN A 47 -27.36 -6.20 -10.21
C ASN A 47 -26.46 -6.89 -9.18
N TYR A 48 -26.94 -7.27 -7.98
CA TYR A 48 -26.07 -7.92 -7.00
C TYR A 48 -25.64 -9.31 -7.46
N ILE A 49 -24.33 -9.60 -7.41
CA ILE A 49 -23.75 -10.80 -8.03
C ILE A 49 -24.29 -12.13 -7.47
N PHE A 50 -24.88 -12.14 -6.27
CA PHE A 50 -25.51 -13.32 -5.66
C PHE A 50 -27.04 -13.15 -5.50
N PRO A 51 -27.86 -13.65 -6.45
CA PRO A 51 -29.31 -13.43 -6.46
C PRO A 51 -30.01 -13.89 -5.18
N ASP A 52 -29.67 -15.08 -4.66
CA ASP A 52 -30.29 -15.62 -3.45
C ASP A 52 -30.05 -14.74 -2.23
N LYS A 53 -28.86 -14.12 -2.14
CA LYS A 53 -28.53 -13.17 -1.07
C LYS A 53 -29.24 -11.83 -1.29
N ALA A 54 -29.42 -11.39 -2.54
CA ALA A 54 -30.20 -10.19 -2.86
C ALA A 54 -31.66 -10.34 -2.38
N HIS A 55 -32.29 -11.48 -2.69
CA HIS A 55 -33.65 -11.79 -2.22
C HIS A 55 -33.74 -11.76 -0.69
N LYS A 56 -32.81 -12.43 0.02
CA LYS A 56 -32.78 -12.40 1.49
C LYS A 56 -32.61 -10.99 2.06
N ALA A 57 -31.79 -10.15 1.42
CA ALA A 57 -31.62 -8.76 1.84
C ALA A 57 -32.90 -7.95 1.63
N VAL A 58 -33.59 -8.13 0.50
CA VAL A 58 -34.88 -7.48 0.22
C VAL A 58 -35.94 -7.92 1.23
N ASP A 59 -36.06 -9.21 1.51
CA ASP A 59 -37.01 -9.73 2.52
C ASP A 59 -36.75 -9.13 3.91
N PHE A 60 -35.48 -8.98 4.28
CA PHE A 60 -35.08 -8.34 5.52
C PHE A 60 -35.47 -6.86 5.55
N LEU A 61 -35.21 -6.12 4.47
CA LEU A 61 -35.61 -4.72 4.34
C LEU A 61 -37.13 -4.56 4.39
N ASP A 62 -37.91 -5.47 3.81
CA ASP A 62 -39.38 -5.48 3.88
C ASP A 62 -39.90 -5.72 5.29
N ALA A 63 -39.27 -6.61 6.06
CA ALA A 63 -39.60 -6.80 7.48
C ALA A 63 -39.29 -5.56 8.32
N ARG A 64 -38.13 -4.92 8.08
CA ARG A 64 -37.72 -3.68 8.75
C ARG A 64 -38.63 -2.51 8.40
N GLN A 65 -39.05 -2.41 7.14
CA GLN A 65 -40.02 -1.41 6.69
C GLN A 65 -41.38 -1.60 7.37
N ARG A 66 -41.93 -2.83 7.40
CA ARG A 66 -43.23 -3.13 8.03
C ARG A 66 -43.27 -2.85 9.53
N SER A 67 -42.13 -2.95 10.21
CA SER A 67 -42.01 -2.64 11.64
C SER A 67 -41.82 -1.14 11.92
N GLY A 68 -41.84 -0.28 10.90
CA GLY A 68 -41.63 1.16 11.04
C GLY A 68 -40.19 1.55 11.36
N SER A 69 -39.21 0.64 11.18
CA SER A 69 -37.82 0.84 11.61
C SER A 69 -37.14 2.07 10.98
N TYR A 70 -37.62 2.52 9.81
CA TYR A 70 -37.04 3.65 9.10
C TYR A 70 -37.87 4.95 9.19
N GLU A 71 -39.08 4.91 9.73
CA GLU A 71 -40.03 6.04 9.67
C GLU A 71 -39.49 7.30 10.37
N LYS A 72 -38.90 7.10 11.55
CA LYS A 72 -38.41 8.17 12.43
C LYS A 72 -37.03 8.71 12.03
N ILE A 73 -36.38 8.14 11.03
CA ILE A 73 -35.05 8.58 10.57
C ILE A 73 -35.22 9.77 9.63
N SER A 74 -35.12 11.00 10.14
CA SER A 74 -35.28 12.23 9.35
C SER A 74 -34.01 12.66 8.62
N ASP A 75 -32.84 12.24 9.09
CA ASP A 75 -31.53 12.54 8.48
C ASP A 75 -31.25 11.55 7.32
N PRO A 76 -31.11 12.03 6.07
CA PRO A 76 -30.80 11.18 4.92
C PRO A 76 -29.52 10.36 5.06
N ASN A 77 -28.48 10.89 5.73
CA ASN A 77 -27.24 10.15 5.93
C ASN A 77 -27.46 8.97 6.88
N LYS A 78 -28.21 9.19 7.97
CA LYS A 78 -28.56 8.11 8.91
C LYS A 78 -29.48 7.08 8.28
N TYR A 79 -30.33 7.49 7.34
CA TYR A 79 -31.16 6.57 6.57
C TYR A 79 -30.31 5.71 5.63
N ALA A 80 -29.33 6.32 4.95
CA ALA A 80 -28.36 5.61 4.13
C ALA A 80 -27.59 4.58 4.96
N GLU A 81 -27.05 5.01 6.10
CA GLU A 81 -26.31 4.17 7.05
C GLU A 81 -27.16 3.00 7.58
N ALA A 82 -28.41 3.25 7.97
CA ALA A 82 -29.32 2.21 8.46
C ALA A 82 -29.58 1.14 7.39
N LEU A 83 -29.86 1.55 6.16
CA LEU A 83 -30.04 0.62 5.04
C LEU A 83 -28.75 -0.14 4.71
N THR A 84 -27.60 0.54 4.72
CA THR A 84 -26.29 -0.09 4.55
C THR A 84 -26.07 -1.18 5.59
N ASN A 85 -26.25 -0.87 6.86
CA ASN A 85 -26.04 -1.82 7.95
C ASN A 85 -26.99 -3.01 7.85
N ASP A 86 -28.27 -2.77 7.54
CA ASP A 86 -29.28 -3.83 7.42
C ASP A 86 -28.94 -4.76 6.23
N ILE A 87 -28.56 -4.23 5.07
CA ILE A 87 -28.12 -5.03 3.92
C ILE A 87 -26.84 -5.80 4.23
N MET A 88 -25.85 -5.13 4.82
CA MET A 88 -24.55 -5.71 5.17
C MET A 88 -24.67 -6.87 6.16
N SER A 89 -25.63 -6.81 7.09
CA SER A 89 -25.92 -7.89 8.03
C SER A 89 -26.30 -9.20 7.33
N VAL A 90 -26.88 -9.10 6.13
CA VAL A 90 -27.34 -10.23 5.32
C VAL A 90 -26.27 -10.67 4.31
N ILE A 91 -25.76 -9.73 3.50
CA ILE A 91 -24.90 -10.08 2.37
C ILE A 91 -23.43 -10.29 2.76
N LYS A 92 -22.98 -9.57 3.81
CA LYS A 92 -21.61 -9.54 4.36
C LYS A 92 -20.52 -9.22 3.32
N ASP A 93 -20.84 -8.32 2.39
CA ASP A 93 -19.97 -7.93 1.26
C ASP A 93 -19.47 -6.50 1.46
N LYS A 94 -18.18 -6.36 1.80
CA LYS A 94 -17.62 -5.08 2.28
C LYS A 94 -17.60 -3.97 1.22
N HIS A 95 -17.94 -4.27 -0.03
CA HIS A 95 -18.03 -3.27 -1.10
C HIS A 95 -19.41 -2.64 -1.25
N PHE A 96 -20.45 -3.18 -0.61
CA PHE A 96 -21.76 -2.53 -0.63
C PHE A 96 -21.77 -1.29 0.25
N ASN A 97 -22.26 -0.18 -0.30
CA ASN A 97 -22.56 1.01 0.48
C ASN A 97 -23.63 1.86 -0.21
N LEU A 98 -24.52 2.46 0.58
CA LEU A 98 -25.47 3.47 0.17
C LEU A 98 -25.03 4.83 0.74
N PHE A 99 -25.01 5.84 -0.11
CA PHE A 99 -24.61 7.20 0.24
C PHE A 99 -25.77 8.16 0.00
N PHE A 100 -25.89 9.16 0.87
CA PHE A 100 -26.57 10.40 0.52
C PHE A 100 -25.53 11.34 -0.10
N ASP A 101 -25.55 11.45 -1.43
CA ASP A 101 -24.60 12.24 -2.21
C ASP A 101 -25.29 12.93 -3.40
N PRO A 102 -26.05 14.00 -3.14
CA PRO A 102 -26.80 14.69 -4.18
C PRO A 102 -25.91 15.31 -5.26
N GLU A 103 -24.75 15.83 -4.88
CA GLU A 103 -23.79 16.43 -5.82
C GLU A 103 -23.31 15.38 -6.83
N ARG A 104 -22.88 14.21 -6.37
CA ARG A 104 -22.48 13.12 -7.26
C ARG A 104 -23.61 12.66 -8.17
N THR A 105 -24.83 12.50 -7.64
CA THR A 105 -25.97 12.08 -8.47
C THR A 105 -26.31 13.11 -9.54
N GLU A 106 -26.19 14.40 -9.24
CA GLU A 106 -26.41 15.50 -10.18
C GLU A 106 -25.32 15.50 -11.26
N ASP A 107 -24.06 15.45 -10.86
CA ASP A 107 -22.90 15.39 -11.74
C ASP A 107 -22.97 14.19 -12.71
N GLU A 108 -23.20 12.98 -12.19
CA GLU A 108 -23.32 11.78 -13.03
C GLU A 108 -24.56 11.82 -13.94
N SER A 109 -25.66 12.44 -13.50
CA SER A 109 -26.85 12.61 -14.34
C SER A 109 -26.59 13.57 -15.50
N ARG A 110 -25.87 14.68 -15.25
CA ARG A 110 -25.48 15.64 -16.29
C ARG A 110 -24.49 15.02 -17.28
N ALA A 111 -23.48 14.31 -16.78
CA ALA A 111 -22.50 13.62 -17.62
C ALA A 111 -23.13 12.58 -18.57
N LYS A 112 -24.21 11.90 -18.16
CA LYS A 112 -24.97 11.00 -19.05
C LYS A 112 -25.67 11.70 -20.22
N LEU A 113 -25.93 13.00 -20.09
CA LEU A 113 -26.66 13.80 -21.09
C LEU A 113 -25.73 14.71 -21.89
N SER A 114 -24.52 14.97 -21.41
CA SER A 114 -23.58 15.96 -21.95
C SER A 114 -22.16 15.42 -21.98
N LYS A 115 -21.57 15.34 -23.19
CA LYS A 115 -20.17 14.99 -23.38
C LYS A 115 -19.20 16.00 -22.73
N GLU A 116 -19.64 17.25 -22.58
CA GLU A 116 -18.83 18.28 -21.93
C GLU A 116 -18.75 18.03 -20.42
N ASP A 117 -19.89 17.69 -19.79
CA ASP A 117 -19.92 17.34 -18.37
C ASP A 117 -19.21 16.00 -18.09
N GLU A 118 -19.34 15.01 -18.98
CA GLU A 118 -18.57 13.77 -18.93
C GLU A 118 -17.07 14.05 -18.92
N LYS A 119 -16.58 14.86 -19.87
CA LYS A 119 -15.17 15.25 -19.97
C LYS A 119 -14.71 16.06 -18.75
N TYR A 120 -15.56 16.93 -18.21
CA TYR A 120 -15.24 17.67 -17.00
C TYR A 120 -15.02 16.73 -15.80
N LEU A 121 -15.88 15.72 -15.61
CA LEU A 121 -15.70 14.73 -14.54
C LEU A 121 -14.46 13.87 -14.75
N GLU A 122 -14.21 13.39 -15.98
CA GLU A 122 -12.98 12.67 -16.31
C GLU A 122 -11.73 13.50 -15.97
N GLN A 123 -11.74 14.80 -16.31
CA GLN A 123 -10.62 15.69 -16.01
C GLN A 123 -10.47 15.93 -14.50
N LYS A 124 -11.57 16.11 -13.76
CA LYS A 124 -11.58 16.27 -12.29
C LYS A 124 -10.96 15.05 -11.60
N GLU A 125 -11.29 13.84 -12.04
CA GLU A 125 -10.71 12.61 -11.49
C GLU A 125 -9.25 12.44 -11.91
N LEU A 126 -8.88 12.79 -13.15
CA LEU A 126 -7.49 12.79 -13.60
C LEU A 126 -6.61 13.78 -12.80
N ASP A 127 -7.13 14.96 -12.48
CA ASP A 127 -6.38 15.96 -11.72
C ASP A 127 -6.12 15.48 -10.28
N LYS A 128 -7.11 14.84 -9.63
CA LYS A 128 -6.90 14.16 -8.34
C LYS A 128 -5.88 13.03 -8.45
N ALA A 129 -5.97 12.21 -9.50
CA ALA A 129 -5.02 11.13 -9.74
C ALA A 129 -3.59 11.67 -9.89
N ARG A 130 -3.39 12.77 -10.61
CA ARG A 130 -2.10 13.44 -10.76
C ARG A 130 -1.56 13.99 -9.44
N GLN A 131 -2.41 14.59 -8.60
CA GLN A 131 -2.02 15.06 -7.26
C GLN A 131 -1.52 13.91 -6.38
N ASP A 132 -2.09 12.71 -6.53
CA ASP A 132 -1.65 11.51 -5.83
C ASP A 132 -0.46 10.79 -6.50
N ASN A 133 0.05 11.32 -7.62
CA ASN A 133 1.02 10.65 -8.51
C ASN A 133 0.56 9.25 -8.92
N PHE A 134 -0.74 9.09 -9.18
CA PHE A 134 -1.39 7.83 -9.54
C PHE A 134 -1.10 6.70 -8.52
N GLY A 135 -0.89 7.04 -7.25
CA GLY A 135 -0.57 6.10 -6.17
C GLY A 135 0.91 5.70 -6.07
N PHE A 136 1.80 6.13 -6.97
CA PHE A 136 3.22 5.80 -6.91
C PHE A 136 3.95 6.74 -5.96
N LYS A 137 4.25 6.28 -4.73
CA LYS A 137 4.74 7.15 -3.64
C LYS A 137 6.25 7.14 -3.45
N GLU A 138 6.89 6.00 -3.67
CA GLU A 138 8.33 5.86 -3.47
C GLU A 138 8.88 4.80 -4.41
N LEU A 139 10.02 5.12 -5.03
CA LEU A 139 10.87 4.19 -5.74
C LEU A 139 12.25 4.26 -5.12
N ARG A 140 12.79 3.11 -4.70
CA ARG A 140 14.11 3.04 -4.09
C ARG A 140 14.85 1.79 -4.55
N ILE A 141 16.17 1.88 -4.64
CA ILE A 141 17.05 0.72 -4.73
C ILE A 141 17.59 0.46 -3.33
N LEU A 142 17.20 -0.67 -2.75
CA LEU A 142 17.71 -1.15 -1.48
C LEU A 142 19.06 -1.83 -1.68
N ASP A 143 19.82 -1.95 -0.59
CA ASP A 143 21.08 -2.68 -0.53
C ASP A 143 20.96 -4.08 -1.14
N GLY A 144 21.98 -4.50 -1.89
CA GLY A 144 21.94 -5.72 -2.71
C GLY A 144 21.14 -5.58 -4.00
N ASN A 145 20.94 -4.35 -4.50
CA ASN A 145 20.29 -4.07 -5.79
C ASN A 145 18.82 -4.57 -5.84
N ILE A 146 18.07 -4.33 -4.78
CA ILE A 146 16.67 -4.77 -4.66
C ILE A 146 15.75 -3.58 -4.87
N GLY A 147 14.90 -3.63 -5.90
CA GLY A 147 13.90 -2.59 -6.15
C GLY A 147 12.84 -2.57 -5.04
N TYR A 148 12.43 -1.39 -4.63
CA TYR A 148 11.33 -1.17 -3.71
C TYR A 148 10.34 -0.18 -4.31
N LEU A 149 9.08 -0.61 -4.43
CA LEU A 149 7.96 0.19 -4.92
C LEU A 149 6.92 0.35 -3.82
N ASN A 150 6.65 1.59 -3.40
CA ASN A 150 5.47 1.91 -2.59
C ASN A 150 4.33 2.37 -3.50
N LEU A 151 3.28 1.55 -3.61
CA LEU A 151 2.11 1.82 -4.45
C LEU A 151 0.85 1.84 -3.57
N THR A 152 0.22 3.01 -3.42
CA THR A 152 -0.91 3.23 -2.49
C THR A 152 -2.29 3.16 -3.15
N GLY A 153 -2.37 3.02 -4.47
CA GLY A 153 -3.62 2.85 -5.19
C GLY A 153 -3.40 2.37 -6.61
N PHE A 154 -4.40 1.68 -7.17
CA PHE A 154 -4.44 1.35 -8.59
C PHE A 154 -5.37 2.32 -9.30
N TYR A 155 -4.80 3.23 -10.10
CA TYR A 155 -5.58 4.18 -10.89
C TYR A 155 -5.91 3.61 -12.27
N ASP A 156 -6.84 4.23 -12.99
CA ASP A 156 -7.21 3.86 -14.35
C ASP A 156 -5.98 3.70 -15.26
N LEU A 157 -5.93 2.58 -15.99
CA LEU A 157 -4.76 2.21 -16.79
C LEU A 157 -4.43 3.24 -17.87
N LYS A 158 -5.45 3.78 -18.56
CA LYS A 158 -5.25 4.77 -19.63
C LYS A 158 -4.46 5.98 -19.14
N ASN A 159 -4.68 6.39 -17.89
CA ASN A 159 -4.02 7.56 -17.32
C ASN A 159 -2.71 7.23 -16.57
N ALA A 160 -2.62 6.06 -15.94
CA ALA A 160 -1.48 5.67 -15.09
C ALA A 160 -0.41 4.83 -15.80
N ALA A 161 -0.66 4.33 -17.03
CA ALA A 161 0.25 3.44 -17.74
C ALA A 161 1.68 4.01 -17.89
N GLN A 162 1.81 5.30 -18.24
CA GLN A 162 3.12 5.91 -18.43
C GLN A 162 3.95 5.95 -17.14
N THR A 163 3.30 6.22 -16.00
CA THR A 163 3.94 6.20 -14.68
C THR A 163 4.39 4.79 -14.32
N LEU A 164 3.55 3.78 -14.60
CA LEU A 164 3.92 2.39 -14.39
C LEU A 164 5.09 1.96 -15.29
N ASN A 165 5.05 2.29 -16.58
CA ASN A 165 6.11 1.96 -17.54
C ASN A 165 7.45 2.56 -17.10
N SER A 166 7.43 3.81 -16.64
CA SER A 166 8.62 4.51 -16.14
C SER A 166 9.15 3.88 -14.84
N THR A 167 8.25 3.46 -13.96
CA THR A 167 8.57 2.72 -12.73
C THR A 167 9.23 1.39 -13.05
N MET A 168 8.68 0.62 -13.98
CA MET A 168 9.26 -0.66 -14.38
C MET A 168 10.60 -0.51 -15.09
N ARG A 169 10.78 0.56 -15.91
CA ARG A 169 12.08 0.94 -16.50
C ARG A 169 13.12 1.26 -15.43
N PHE A 170 12.76 2.01 -14.40
CA PHE A 170 13.66 2.31 -13.27
C PHE A 170 14.17 1.04 -12.57
N PHE A 171 13.34 -0.01 -12.49
CA PHE A 171 13.71 -1.29 -11.88
C PHE A 171 14.31 -2.33 -12.84
N GLU A 172 14.58 -2.01 -14.11
CA GLU A 172 15.07 -2.98 -15.10
C GLU A 172 16.40 -3.65 -14.68
N GLY A 173 17.27 -2.91 -14.01
CA GLY A 173 18.58 -3.40 -13.54
C GLY A 173 18.57 -4.14 -12.21
N THR A 174 17.44 -4.22 -11.50
CA THR A 174 17.37 -4.78 -10.14
C THR A 174 17.48 -6.30 -10.11
N SER A 175 18.00 -6.86 -9.03
CA SER A 175 18.12 -8.32 -8.84
C SER A 175 16.85 -8.95 -8.25
N ALA A 176 16.03 -8.17 -7.55
CA ALA A 176 14.69 -8.55 -7.03
C ALA A 176 13.82 -7.29 -6.88
N ILE A 177 12.51 -7.46 -6.66
CA ILE A 177 11.61 -6.34 -6.35
C ILE A 177 10.71 -6.66 -5.15
N ILE A 178 10.50 -5.65 -4.30
CA ILE A 178 9.53 -5.62 -3.22
C ILE A 178 8.46 -4.60 -3.59
N ILE A 179 7.20 -5.02 -3.64
CA ILE A 179 6.04 -4.18 -3.92
C ILE A 179 5.26 -4.02 -2.63
N ASP A 180 5.29 -2.82 -2.07
CA ASP A 180 4.61 -2.49 -0.83
C ASP A 180 3.18 -2.03 -1.11
N LEU A 181 2.23 -2.86 -0.70
CA LEU A 181 0.80 -2.63 -0.80
C LEU A 181 0.14 -2.52 0.57
N ARG A 182 0.91 -2.36 1.65
CA ARG A 182 0.40 -2.36 3.03
C ARG A 182 -0.72 -1.35 3.23
N TYR A 183 -0.69 -0.20 2.55
CA TYR A 183 -1.72 0.83 2.64
C TYR A 183 -2.51 1.03 1.34
N ASN A 184 -2.44 0.08 0.42
CA ASN A 184 -3.12 0.15 -0.87
C ASN A 184 -4.56 -0.35 -0.76
N ARG A 185 -5.54 0.55 -0.93
CA ARG A 185 -6.97 0.22 -0.83
C ARG A 185 -7.60 -0.31 -2.12
N GLY A 186 -6.78 -0.59 -3.12
CA GLY A 186 -7.18 -1.11 -4.43
C GLY A 186 -7.42 -0.02 -5.45
N GLY A 187 -8.50 -0.14 -6.23
CA GLY A 187 -8.82 0.73 -7.35
C GLY A 187 -9.04 -0.05 -8.65
N ALA A 188 -8.54 0.45 -9.76
CA ALA A 188 -8.76 -0.10 -11.09
C ALA A 188 -7.99 -1.43 -11.29
N SER A 189 -8.71 -2.49 -11.65
CA SER A 189 -8.13 -3.84 -11.78
C SER A 189 -7.25 -3.99 -13.03
N ASP A 190 -7.43 -3.13 -14.03
CA ASP A 190 -6.66 -3.12 -15.28
C ASP A 190 -5.20 -2.69 -15.07
N LEU A 191 -4.93 -1.69 -14.23
CA LEU A 191 -3.56 -1.32 -13.87
C LEU A 191 -2.87 -2.43 -13.05
N ALA A 192 -3.61 -3.09 -12.16
CA ALA A 192 -3.11 -4.25 -11.41
C ALA A 192 -2.77 -5.43 -12.35
N GLN A 193 -3.63 -5.72 -13.31
CA GLN A 193 -3.41 -6.72 -14.36
C GLN A 193 -2.22 -6.36 -15.26
N TYR A 194 -2.07 -5.08 -15.60
CA TYR A 194 -0.96 -4.59 -16.41
C TYR A 194 0.38 -4.71 -15.65
N LEU A 195 0.43 -4.30 -14.38
CA LEU A 195 1.58 -4.53 -13.49
C LEU A 195 1.94 -6.01 -13.39
N THR A 196 0.93 -6.88 -13.19
CA THR A 196 1.11 -8.33 -13.13
C THR A 196 1.85 -8.84 -14.36
N SER A 197 1.50 -8.33 -15.54
CA SER A 197 2.04 -8.79 -16.82
C SER A 197 3.56 -8.58 -16.96
N PHE A 198 4.16 -7.60 -16.28
CA PHE A 198 5.62 -7.44 -16.30
C PHE A 198 6.37 -8.62 -15.70
N PHE A 199 5.72 -9.44 -14.87
CA PHE A 199 6.34 -10.58 -14.19
C PHE A 199 6.03 -11.93 -14.84
N PHE A 200 5.37 -11.94 -16.00
CA PHE A 200 5.08 -13.16 -16.75
C PHE A 200 5.70 -13.07 -18.15
N ASN A 201 5.86 -14.24 -18.78
CA ASN A 201 6.16 -14.33 -20.21
C ASN A 201 5.02 -13.72 -21.05
N ASP A 202 5.26 -13.59 -22.35
CA ASP A 202 4.26 -13.14 -23.33
C ASP A 202 3.16 -14.18 -23.58
N GLU A 203 3.35 -15.43 -23.17
CA GLU A 203 2.30 -16.44 -23.10
C GLU A 203 1.18 -16.01 -22.13
N ALA A 204 -0.06 -16.09 -22.62
CA ALA A 204 -1.23 -15.67 -21.87
C ALA A 204 -1.44 -16.57 -20.64
N THR A 205 -1.35 -15.98 -19.45
CA THR A 205 -1.63 -16.67 -18.18
C THR A 205 -3.00 -16.26 -17.68
N LEU A 206 -3.89 -17.22 -17.46
CA LEU A 206 -5.20 -16.95 -16.86
C LEU A 206 -5.03 -16.54 -15.39
N LEU A 207 -5.45 -15.33 -15.04
CA LEU A 207 -5.41 -14.80 -13.68
C LEU A 207 -6.71 -15.10 -12.94
N PHE A 208 -7.86 -14.77 -13.52
CA PHE A 208 -9.17 -14.99 -12.90
C PHE A 208 -10.26 -15.27 -13.94
N ASP A 209 -11.27 -16.03 -13.54
CA ASP A 209 -12.59 -16.03 -14.17
C ASP A 209 -13.45 -14.96 -13.48
N PHE A 210 -13.96 -14.01 -14.24
CA PHE A 210 -14.86 -12.97 -13.74
C PHE A 210 -16.29 -13.28 -14.14
N TYR A 211 -17.17 -13.29 -13.13
CA TYR A 211 -18.61 -13.34 -13.33
C TYR A 211 -19.20 -11.98 -13.01
N THR A 212 -19.88 -11.35 -13.96
CA THR A 212 -20.46 -10.02 -13.80
C THR A 212 -21.95 -10.08 -14.04
N ARG A 213 -22.74 -9.60 -13.09
CA ARG A 213 -24.19 -9.48 -13.19
C ARG A 213 -24.59 -8.07 -13.61
N GLN A 214 -25.47 -7.99 -14.60
CA GLN A 214 -26.11 -6.76 -15.02
C GLN A 214 -27.52 -7.06 -15.55
N GLY A 215 -28.53 -6.38 -15.00
CA GLY A 215 -29.92 -6.53 -15.46
C GLY A 215 -30.41 -7.98 -15.48
N ASN A 216 -30.18 -8.72 -14.38
CA ASN A 216 -30.51 -10.15 -14.21
C ASN A 216 -29.75 -11.15 -15.10
N LYS A 217 -28.82 -10.69 -15.93
CA LYS A 217 -27.92 -11.57 -16.71
C LYS A 217 -26.57 -11.64 -16.03
N THR A 218 -25.93 -12.81 -16.10
CA THR A 218 -24.56 -13.01 -15.59
C THR A 218 -23.67 -13.41 -16.75
N ASP A 219 -22.72 -12.56 -17.07
CA ASP A 219 -21.70 -12.81 -18.08
C ASP A 219 -20.45 -13.40 -17.42
N HIS A 220 -19.69 -14.16 -18.21
CA HIS A 220 -18.42 -14.74 -17.82
C HIS A 220 -17.31 -14.25 -18.75
N LYS A 221 -16.20 -13.80 -18.17
CA LYS A 221 -15.00 -13.36 -18.90
C LYS A 221 -13.74 -13.88 -18.22
N GLN A 222 -12.77 -14.26 -19.03
CA GLN A 222 -11.43 -14.61 -18.56
C GLN A 222 -10.56 -13.35 -18.49
N TYR A 223 -9.88 -13.16 -17.36
CA TYR A 223 -8.85 -12.15 -17.19
C TYR A 223 -7.48 -12.81 -17.30
N LEU A 224 -6.79 -12.54 -18.40
CA LEU A 224 -5.44 -13.06 -18.67
C LEU A 224 -4.39 -11.97 -18.48
N THR A 225 -3.11 -12.32 -18.38
CA THR A 225 -2.04 -11.33 -18.55
C THR A 225 -2.19 -10.59 -19.88
N PHE A 226 -1.78 -9.31 -19.92
CA PHE A 226 -1.72 -8.57 -21.17
C PHE A 226 -0.73 -9.26 -22.13
N PRO A 227 -1.01 -9.28 -23.44
CA PRO A 227 -0.08 -9.84 -24.43
C PRO A 227 1.16 -8.95 -24.59
N TYR A 228 1.03 -7.65 -24.36
CA TYR A 228 2.11 -6.67 -24.50
C TYR A 228 2.25 -5.80 -23.25
N VAL A 229 3.49 -5.45 -22.91
CA VAL A 229 3.84 -4.40 -21.96
C VAL A 229 4.86 -3.46 -22.59
N GLU A 230 4.74 -2.17 -22.32
CA GLU A 230 5.71 -1.17 -22.76
C GLU A 230 6.91 -1.13 -21.78
N GLY A 231 7.80 -2.10 -21.96
CA GLY A 231 9.01 -2.27 -21.15
C GLY A 231 9.49 -3.71 -21.20
N ARG A 232 10.48 -4.05 -20.37
CA ARG A 232 11.01 -5.42 -20.32
C ARG A 232 10.20 -6.30 -19.36
N ARG A 233 9.68 -7.42 -19.85
CA ARG A 233 9.16 -8.51 -19.01
C ARG A 233 10.30 -9.18 -18.24
N ARG A 234 10.05 -9.52 -16.98
CA ARG A 234 11.01 -10.14 -16.05
C ARG A 234 10.39 -11.37 -15.36
N PRO A 235 10.12 -12.45 -16.10
CA PRO A 235 9.49 -13.67 -15.59
C PRO A 235 10.29 -14.34 -14.45
N GLU A 236 11.62 -14.20 -14.45
CA GLU A 236 12.49 -14.83 -13.45
C GLU A 236 12.81 -13.95 -12.23
N LEU A 237 12.41 -12.67 -12.24
CA LEU A 237 12.75 -11.73 -11.16
C LEU A 237 12.12 -12.18 -9.83
N PRO A 238 12.84 -12.35 -8.72
CA PRO A 238 12.18 -12.56 -7.43
C PRO A 238 11.26 -11.38 -7.07
N VAL A 239 9.99 -11.67 -6.77
CA VAL A 239 8.97 -10.67 -6.39
C VAL A 239 8.48 -10.96 -4.98
N TYR A 240 8.45 -9.94 -4.15
CA TYR A 240 7.88 -9.96 -2.81
C TYR A 240 6.79 -8.89 -2.71
N ILE A 241 5.67 -9.22 -2.07
CA ILE A 241 4.54 -8.30 -1.91
C ILE A 241 4.28 -8.10 -0.42
N LEU A 242 4.23 -6.83 0.01
CA LEU A 242 3.94 -6.50 1.41
C LEU A 242 2.45 -6.19 1.58
N THR A 243 1.81 -6.82 2.56
CA THR A 243 0.38 -6.64 2.84
C THR A 243 0.11 -6.24 4.28
N SER A 244 -0.99 -5.54 4.50
CA SER A 244 -1.55 -5.32 5.85
C SER A 244 -3.07 -5.50 5.84
N GLN A 245 -3.70 -5.40 7.01
CA GLN A 245 -5.16 -5.34 7.12
C GLN A 245 -5.82 -4.19 6.31
N PHE A 246 -5.06 -3.18 5.90
CA PHE A 246 -5.55 -2.07 5.06
C PHE A 246 -5.44 -2.34 3.56
N SER A 247 -4.72 -3.39 3.14
CA SER A 247 -4.68 -3.82 1.75
C SER A 247 -6.07 -4.32 1.33
N PHE A 248 -6.63 -3.80 0.25
CA PHE A 248 -8.02 -4.06 -0.13
C PHE A 248 -8.26 -4.11 -1.65
N SER A 249 -9.30 -4.80 -2.09
CA SER A 249 -9.81 -4.76 -3.47
C SER A 249 -8.76 -5.13 -4.53
N ALA A 250 -8.53 -4.32 -5.57
CA ALA A 250 -7.56 -4.63 -6.62
C ALA A 250 -6.13 -4.93 -6.11
N SER A 251 -5.73 -4.39 -4.95
CA SER A 251 -4.46 -4.74 -4.30
C SER A 251 -4.44 -6.19 -3.82
N GLU A 252 -5.56 -6.67 -3.29
CA GLU A 252 -5.74 -8.07 -2.93
C GLU A 252 -5.78 -8.95 -4.17
N GLY A 253 -6.46 -8.52 -5.24
CA GLY A 253 -6.48 -9.24 -6.52
C GLY A 253 -5.09 -9.43 -7.13
N PHE A 254 -4.27 -8.37 -7.14
CA PHE A 254 -2.86 -8.47 -7.52
C PHE A 254 -2.12 -9.48 -6.65
N SER A 255 -2.18 -9.32 -5.32
CA SER A 255 -1.48 -10.18 -4.36
C SER A 255 -1.90 -11.64 -4.49
N TYR A 256 -3.21 -11.90 -4.60
CA TYR A 256 -3.79 -13.23 -4.74
C TYR A 256 -3.35 -13.89 -6.04
N SER A 257 -3.41 -13.19 -7.17
CA SER A 257 -2.96 -13.75 -8.46
C SER A 257 -1.47 -14.08 -8.46
N MET A 258 -0.64 -13.21 -7.88
CA MET A 258 0.80 -13.40 -7.83
C MET A 258 1.16 -14.55 -6.86
N GLN A 259 0.41 -14.72 -5.78
CA GLN A 259 0.59 -15.82 -4.83
C GLN A 259 0.12 -17.16 -5.41
N SER A 260 -1.11 -17.23 -5.95
CA SER A 260 -1.70 -18.48 -6.43
C SER A 260 -0.96 -19.06 -7.63
N THR A 261 -0.39 -18.19 -8.47
CA THR A 261 0.52 -18.56 -9.57
C THR A 261 1.95 -18.89 -9.11
N LYS A 262 2.25 -18.79 -7.81
CA LYS A 262 3.59 -18.92 -7.21
C LYS A 262 4.61 -17.93 -7.78
N ARG A 263 4.14 -16.80 -8.31
CA ARG A 263 4.99 -15.79 -8.92
C ARG A 263 5.62 -14.84 -7.89
N ALA A 264 4.94 -14.57 -6.78
CA ALA A 264 5.49 -13.77 -5.69
C ALA A 264 5.32 -14.45 -4.33
N THR A 265 6.12 -14.00 -3.36
CA THR A 265 5.92 -14.31 -1.94
C THR A 265 5.23 -13.13 -1.25
N VAL A 266 4.09 -13.38 -0.62
CA VAL A 266 3.29 -12.39 0.12
C VAL A 266 3.70 -12.39 1.59
N ILE A 267 4.04 -11.23 2.14
CA ILE A 267 4.61 -11.08 3.49
C ILE A 267 3.86 -9.96 4.22
N GLY A 268 3.45 -10.23 5.46
CA GLY A 268 2.80 -9.22 6.30
C GLY A 268 1.57 -9.77 7.01
N GLU A 269 0.47 -9.02 6.97
CA GLU A 269 -0.78 -9.41 7.62
C GLU A 269 -1.83 -9.86 6.60
N THR A 270 -2.86 -10.55 7.10
CA THR A 270 -4.06 -10.87 6.31
C THR A 270 -4.76 -9.58 5.90
N THR A 271 -5.15 -9.50 4.63
CA THR A 271 -5.77 -8.31 4.03
C THR A 271 -7.25 -8.14 4.39
N GLY A 272 -7.87 -7.03 3.95
CA GLY A 272 -9.19 -6.63 4.40
C GLY A 272 -10.37 -7.47 3.90
N GLY A 273 -10.21 -8.22 2.80
CA GLY A 273 -11.18 -9.18 2.29
C GLY A 273 -12.29 -8.58 1.45
N GLY A 274 -11.97 -7.79 0.44
CA GLY A 274 -12.93 -7.32 -0.56
C GLY A 274 -12.54 -7.81 -1.94
N ALA A 275 -13.20 -8.83 -2.46
CA ALA A 275 -12.96 -9.37 -3.81
C ALA A 275 -14.01 -8.93 -4.81
N ASN A 276 -15.27 -8.75 -4.38
CA ASN A 276 -16.36 -8.48 -5.31
C ASN A 276 -16.30 -7.03 -5.82
N MET A 277 -16.19 -6.84 -7.13
CA MET A 277 -16.21 -5.50 -7.72
C MET A 277 -17.63 -4.94 -7.65
N TRP A 278 -17.74 -3.62 -7.60
CA TRP A 278 -19.01 -2.91 -7.56
C TRP A 278 -19.20 -2.03 -8.79
N THR A 279 -20.47 -1.78 -9.08
CA THR A 279 -20.90 -0.75 -10.02
C THR A 279 -21.68 0.32 -9.28
N GLY A 280 -21.50 1.56 -9.72
CA GLY A 280 -22.22 2.71 -9.21
C GLY A 280 -23.64 2.78 -9.75
N LYS A 281 -24.62 3.01 -8.86
CA LYS A 281 -26.03 3.16 -9.21
C LYS A 281 -26.61 4.40 -8.57
N ILE A 282 -27.17 5.28 -9.39
CA ILE A 282 -28.06 6.34 -8.93
C ILE A 282 -29.35 5.66 -8.44
N ILE A 283 -29.63 5.76 -7.14
CA ILE A 283 -30.82 5.19 -6.51
C ILE A 283 -31.98 6.18 -6.61
N ASP A 284 -31.72 7.46 -6.36
CA ASP A 284 -32.61 8.57 -6.66
C ASP A 284 -31.80 9.85 -6.94
N LYS A 285 -32.45 11.02 -6.94
CA LYS A 285 -31.80 12.34 -7.15
C LYS A 285 -30.81 12.76 -6.05
N ARG A 286 -30.68 11.98 -4.97
CA ARG A 286 -29.88 12.31 -3.79
C ARG A 286 -29.07 11.13 -3.23
N PHE A 287 -29.39 9.91 -3.63
CA PHE A 287 -28.79 8.69 -3.12
C PHE A 287 -28.07 7.92 -4.22
N TYR A 288 -26.88 7.46 -3.87
CA TYR A 288 -26.00 6.70 -4.74
C TYR A 288 -25.58 5.41 -4.05
N ALA A 289 -25.53 4.29 -4.77
CA ALA A 289 -25.10 3.01 -4.21
C ALA A 289 -23.91 2.43 -4.97
N HIS A 290 -22.97 1.86 -4.21
CA HIS A 290 -22.04 0.86 -4.71
C HIS A 290 -22.70 -0.51 -4.57
N ILE A 291 -22.98 -1.17 -5.69
CA ILE A 291 -23.60 -2.51 -5.70
C ILE A 291 -22.57 -3.51 -6.22
N PRO A 292 -22.13 -4.47 -5.38
CA PRO A 292 -21.21 -5.51 -5.82
C PRO A 292 -21.85 -6.37 -6.90
N ASN A 293 -21.36 -6.25 -8.13
CA ASN A 293 -21.96 -6.85 -9.30
C ASN A 293 -21.00 -7.76 -10.05
N ALA A 294 -19.75 -7.87 -9.64
CA ALA A 294 -18.85 -8.87 -10.20
C ALA A 294 -18.07 -9.60 -9.11
N ARG A 295 -17.70 -10.86 -9.40
CA ARG A 295 -16.84 -11.67 -8.53
C ARG A 295 -15.71 -12.29 -9.36
N PRO A 296 -14.44 -12.13 -8.94
CA PRO A 296 -13.34 -12.93 -9.46
C PRO A 296 -13.39 -14.32 -8.84
N VAL A 297 -12.99 -15.33 -9.60
CA VAL A 297 -12.71 -16.69 -9.14
C VAL A 297 -11.35 -17.08 -9.69
N ASP A 298 -10.46 -17.52 -8.83
CA ASP A 298 -9.15 -17.99 -9.26
C ASP A 298 -9.24 -19.45 -9.74
N PRO A 299 -8.73 -19.77 -10.94
CA PRO A 299 -8.88 -21.10 -11.53
C PRO A 299 -8.08 -22.20 -10.81
N ARG A 300 -7.10 -21.84 -9.96
CA ARG A 300 -6.26 -22.80 -9.24
C ARG A 300 -6.85 -23.16 -7.89
N THR A 301 -7.39 -22.17 -7.19
CA THR A 301 -7.98 -22.31 -5.85
C THR A 301 -9.50 -22.53 -5.86
N GLN A 302 -10.16 -22.29 -7.01
CA GLN A 302 -11.61 -22.40 -7.19
C GLN A 302 -12.42 -21.53 -6.21
N THR A 303 -11.80 -20.45 -5.71
CA THR A 303 -12.39 -19.49 -4.76
C THR A 303 -11.80 -18.09 -4.97
N ASN A 304 -12.10 -17.17 -4.07
CA ASN A 304 -11.51 -15.83 -3.98
C ASN A 304 -11.27 -15.41 -2.51
N TRP A 305 -10.89 -14.15 -2.29
CA TRP A 305 -10.55 -13.59 -0.98
C TRP A 305 -11.70 -12.82 -0.30
N GLU A 306 -12.93 -12.87 -0.83
CA GLU A 306 -14.06 -12.12 -0.27
C GLU A 306 -14.31 -12.53 1.20
N GLY A 307 -14.38 -11.55 2.09
CA GLY A 307 -14.64 -11.74 3.52
C GLY A 307 -13.48 -12.34 4.33
N VAL A 308 -12.53 -13.03 3.70
CA VAL A 308 -11.41 -13.72 4.38
C VAL A 308 -10.06 -13.02 4.20
N GLY A 309 -9.89 -12.25 3.12
CA GLY A 309 -8.62 -11.64 2.74
C GLY A 309 -7.62 -12.64 2.16
N VAL A 310 -6.53 -12.10 1.62
CA VAL A 310 -5.33 -12.83 1.20
C VAL A 310 -4.52 -13.15 2.44
N ALA A 311 -4.34 -14.44 2.73
CA ALA A 311 -3.43 -14.88 3.78
C ALA A 311 -1.99 -14.79 3.25
N PRO A 312 -1.06 -14.13 3.97
CA PRO A 312 0.34 -14.02 3.53
C PRO A 312 1.03 -15.38 3.63
N ASP A 313 2.00 -15.64 2.74
CA ASP A 313 2.88 -16.81 2.82
C ASP A 313 3.73 -16.77 4.10
N LEU A 314 4.14 -15.56 4.51
CA LEU A 314 4.83 -15.31 5.76
C LEU A 314 4.10 -14.26 6.59
N LYS A 315 3.40 -14.73 7.64
CA LYS A 315 2.64 -13.87 8.54
C LYS A 315 3.54 -13.18 9.56
N VAL A 316 3.62 -11.85 9.49
CA VAL A 316 4.39 -10.97 10.37
C VAL A 316 3.63 -9.66 10.58
N ALA A 317 3.99 -8.87 11.59
CA ALA A 317 3.42 -7.52 11.73
C ALA A 317 3.75 -6.67 10.50
N ALA A 318 2.81 -5.83 10.04
CA ALA A 318 3.01 -5.01 8.84
C ALA A 318 4.28 -4.14 8.91
N THR A 319 4.67 -3.66 10.10
CA THR A 319 5.89 -2.87 10.32
C THR A 319 7.18 -3.68 10.09
N GLN A 320 7.14 -5.00 10.25
CA GLN A 320 8.27 -5.91 10.06
C GLN A 320 8.35 -6.49 8.64
N ALA A 321 7.30 -6.34 7.83
CA ALA A 321 7.21 -6.97 6.51
C ALA A 321 8.35 -6.55 5.56
N LEU A 322 8.67 -5.25 5.47
CA LEU A 322 9.73 -4.74 4.61
C LEU A 322 11.13 -5.28 4.98
N PRO A 323 11.63 -5.12 6.22
CA PRO A 323 12.97 -5.61 6.54
C PRO A 323 13.08 -7.14 6.43
N ILE A 324 11.99 -7.88 6.67
CA ILE A 324 11.95 -9.34 6.47
C ILE A 324 12.00 -9.69 4.98
N ALA A 325 11.20 -9.04 4.14
CA ALA A 325 11.22 -9.26 2.69
C ALA A 325 12.58 -8.92 2.08
N HIS A 326 13.24 -7.87 2.56
CA HIS A 326 14.59 -7.50 2.14
C HIS A 326 15.61 -8.59 2.49
N ALA A 327 15.58 -9.11 3.72
CA ALA A 327 16.44 -10.22 4.12
C ALA A 327 16.18 -11.50 3.29
N LEU A 328 14.92 -11.85 3.04
CA LEU A 328 14.55 -13.02 2.21
C LEU A 328 14.99 -12.87 0.75
N ALA A 329 14.87 -11.67 0.19
CA ALA A 329 15.36 -11.37 -1.15
C ALA A 329 16.88 -11.59 -1.25
N LEU A 330 17.64 -11.08 -0.28
CA LEU A 330 19.10 -11.27 -0.21
C LEU A 330 19.46 -12.75 -0.02
N GLU A 331 18.76 -13.49 0.85
CA GLU A 331 18.99 -14.93 1.05
C GLU A 331 18.74 -15.73 -0.23
N LYS A 332 17.65 -15.44 -0.94
CA LYS A 332 17.35 -16.08 -2.22
C LYS A 332 18.44 -15.78 -3.25
N LEU A 333 18.82 -14.51 -3.40
CA LEU A 333 19.85 -14.09 -4.35
C LEU A 333 21.22 -14.68 -4.04
N MET A 334 21.59 -14.80 -2.76
CA MET A 334 22.83 -15.45 -2.34
C MET A 334 22.92 -16.92 -2.79
N LEU A 335 21.77 -17.60 -2.93
CA LEU A 335 21.67 -18.98 -3.42
C LEU A 335 21.58 -19.07 -4.95
N THR A 336 20.97 -18.09 -5.61
CA THR A 336 20.70 -18.15 -7.06
C THR A 336 21.70 -17.38 -7.93
N ASP A 337 22.44 -16.43 -7.36
CA ASP A 337 23.46 -15.64 -8.05
C ASP A 337 24.81 -15.74 -7.31
N SER A 338 25.53 -16.82 -7.65
CA SER A 338 26.84 -17.12 -7.06
C SER A 338 27.90 -16.05 -7.32
N ALA A 339 27.79 -15.30 -8.43
CA ALA A 339 28.77 -14.28 -8.81
C ALA A 339 28.78 -13.10 -7.82
N ASN A 340 27.62 -12.77 -7.25
CA ASN A 340 27.45 -11.66 -6.30
C ASN A 340 27.21 -12.12 -4.85
N SER A 341 27.38 -13.42 -4.57
CA SER A 341 27.05 -14.03 -3.27
C SER A 341 27.69 -13.34 -2.06
N SER A 342 28.95 -12.90 -2.18
CA SER A 342 29.65 -12.15 -1.11
C SER A 342 28.99 -10.80 -0.81
N SER A 343 28.56 -10.06 -1.84
CA SER A 343 27.82 -8.81 -1.68
C SER A 343 26.46 -9.04 -1.02
N TYR A 344 25.72 -10.07 -1.44
CA TYR A 344 24.45 -10.41 -0.79
C TYR A 344 24.64 -10.81 0.68
N LYS A 345 25.67 -11.59 0.99
CA LYS A 345 26.02 -11.95 2.37
C LYS A 345 26.35 -10.72 3.21
N TRP A 346 27.05 -9.74 2.64
CA TRP A 346 27.34 -8.47 3.29
C TRP A 346 26.05 -7.75 3.67
N HIS A 347 25.20 -7.42 2.68
CA HIS A 347 23.95 -6.69 2.94
C HIS A 347 22.96 -7.48 3.82
N LEU A 348 22.97 -8.82 3.74
CA LEU A 348 22.13 -9.67 4.57
C LEU A 348 22.48 -9.55 6.05
N ALA A 349 23.75 -9.41 6.39
CA ALA A 349 24.16 -9.16 7.78
C ALA A 349 23.63 -7.81 8.28
N THR A 350 23.65 -6.77 7.44
CA THR A 350 23.03 -5.46 7.74
C THR A 350 21.52 -5.62 7.96
N ALA A 351 20.80 -6.26 7.03
CA ALA A 351 19.36 -6.50 7.14
C ALA A 351 18.99 -7.29 8.42
N LYS A 352 19.74 -8.34 8.76
CA LYS A 352 19.54 -9.14 9.98
C LYS A 352 19.79 -8.35 11.26
N SER A 353 20.78 -7.46 11.28
CA SER A 353 21.04 -6.59 12.44
C SER A 353 19.89 -5.61 12.69
N ASN A 354 19.25 -5.10 11.63
CA ASN A 354 18.09 -4.22 11.76
C ASN A 354 16.85 -4.96 12.31
N LEU A 355 16.70 -6.24 11.98
CA LEU A 355 15.62 -7.09 12.50
C LEU A 355 15.81 -7.48 13.98
N LYS A 356 17.05 -7.54 14.44
CA LYS A 356 17.40 -7.88 15.83
C LYS A 356 18.41 -6.89 16.39
N PRO A 357 18.00 -5.65 16.72
CA PRO A 357 18.89 -4.66 17.27
C PRO A 357 19.51 -5.15 18.59
N ILE A 358 20.82 -4.95 18.74
CA ILE A 358 21.55 -5.31 19.95
C ILE A 358 21.70 -4.06 20.83
N GLN A 359 21.46 -4.23 22.12
CA GLN A 359 21.72 -3.21 23.13
C GLN A 359 23.05 -3.51 23.79
N ILE A 360 23.94 -2.51 23.83
CA ILE A 360 25.25 -2.60 24.45
C ILE A 360 25.27 -1.62 25.62
N THR A 361 25.82 -2.01 26.76
CA THR A 361 25.90 -1.13 27.93
C THR A 361 26.80 0.07 27.64
N GLU A 362 26.45 1.23 28.19
CA GLU A 362 27.29 2.43 28.03
C GLU A 362 28.71 2.22 28.53
N GLU A 363 28.87 1.46 29.63
CA GLU A 363 30.17 1.12 30.18
C GLU A 363 31.04 0.40 29.15
N HIS A 364 30.45 -0.53 28.39
CA HIS A 364 31.16 -1.24 27.33
C HIS A 364 31.46 -0.32 26.14
N LEU A 365 30.48 0.47 25.68
CA LEU A 365 30.67 1.42 24.58
C LEU A 365 31.77 2.44 24.88
N LYS A 366 31.87 2.93 26.12
CA LYS A 366 32.89 3.90 26.56
C LYS A 366 34.32 3.35 26.46
N LYS A 367 34.53 2.02 26.45
CA LYS A 367 35.85 1.41 26.23
C LYS A 367 36.39 1.71 24.83
N PHE A 368 35.50 1.89 23.85
CA PHE A 368 35.83 2.14 22.45
C PHE A 368 36.14 3.61 22.13
N VAL A 369 35.79 4.54 23.02
CA VAL A 369 36.00 5.98 22.85
C VAL A 369 37.49 6.30 22.86
N GLY A 370 37.96 7.06 21.87
CA GLY A 370 39.37 7.44 21.76
C GLY A 370 39.76 7.92 20.37
N ASN A 371 41.04 8.29 20.24
CA ASN A 371 41.65 8.64 18.96
C ASN A 371 42.31 7.40 18.34
N TYR A 372 42.11 7.24 17.04
CA TYR A 372 42.70 6.21 16.19
C TYR A 372 43.36 6.93 15.01
N GLU A 373 44.25 6.28 14.28
CA GLU A 373 44.98 6.93 13.17
C GLU A 373 44.02 7.61 12.15
N GLY A 374 43.99 8.95 12.21
CA GLY A 374 43.17 9.82 11.37
C GLY A 374 41.66 9.83 11.68
N LYS A 375 41.21 9.24 12.80
CA LYS A 375 39.78 9.09 13.16
C LYS A 375 39.59 9.17 14.68
N SER A 376 38.39 9.49 15.13
CA SER A 376 38.07 9.40 16.56
C SER A 376 36.72 8.71 16.76
N ILE A 377 36.60 7.95 17.83
CA ILE A 377 35.32 7.43 18.31
C ILE A 377 34.88 8.29 19.47
N ILE A 378 33.67 8.85 19.37
CA ILE A 378 33.06 9.68 20.39
C ILE A 378 31.78 9.02 20.89
N PHE A 379 31.41 9.29 22.14
CA PHE A 379 30.18 8.78 22.77
C PHE A 379 29.29 9.96 23.14
N GLU A 380 28.11 10.02 22.53
CA GLU A 380 27.12 11.09 22.72
C GLU A 380 25.72 10.44 22.74
N ASP A 381 24.85 10.87 23.65
CA ASP A 381 23.46 10.41 23.78
C ASP A 381 23.27 8.88 23.78
N GLY A 382 24.14 8.15 24.49
CA GLY A 382 24.05 6.69 24.62
C GLY A 382 24.58 5.92 23.40
N GLN A 383 25.20 6.59 22.43
CA GLN A 383 25.60 6.00 21.15
C GLN A 383 27.05 6.36 20.78
N LEU A 384 27.66 5.54 19.94
CA LEU A 384 28.97 5.82 19.38
C LEU A 384 28.86 6.50 18.03
N TYR A 385 29.77 7.44 17.78
CA TYR A 385 29.96 8.07 16.48
C TYR A 385 31.40 7.95 16.05
N LEU A 386 31.59 7.63 14.76
CA LEU A 386 32.86 7.78 14.07
C LEU A 386 33.00 9.22 13.61
N ARG A 387 33.96 9.95 14.18
CA ARG A 387 34.42 11.22 13.64
C ARG A 387 35.50 10.97 12.58
N TRP A 388 35.16 11.21 11.32
CA TRP A 388 36.08 11.02 10.19
C TRP A 388 35.88 12.13 9.16
N LYS A 389 37.00 12.75 8.73
CA LYS A 389 37.01 13.86 7.76
C LYS A 389 36.06 15.02 8.09
N GLY A 390 35.87 15.31 9.38
CA GLY A 390 34.99 16.40 9.84
C GLY A 390 33.52 16.03 9.98
N THR A 391 33.13 14.79 9.68
CA THR A 391 31.76 14.29 9.83
C THR A 391 31.66 13.32 11.01
N ASN A 392 30.60 13.42 11.81
CA ASN A 392 30.25 12.42 12.80
C ASN A 392 29.23 11.45 12.17
N CYS A 393 29.63 10.19 12.04
CA CYS A 393 28.83 9.14 11.44
C CYS A 393 28.36 8.18 12.53
N LYS A 394 27.07 7.89 12.61
CA LYS A 394 26.53 7.06 13.69
C LYS A 394 27.00 5.60 13.55
N LEU A 395 27.43 4.99 14.65
CA LEU A 395 27.77 3.58 14.71
C LEU A 395 26.59 2.77 15.26
N ILE A 396 26.13 1.80 14.49
CA ILE A 396 25.00 0.95 14.83
C ILE A 396 25.52 -0.46 15.13
N PRO A 397 25.25 -1.00 16.33
CA PRO A 397 25.78 -2.29 16.75
C PRO A 397 25.20 -3.44 15.93
N MET A 398 26.09 -4.29 15.43
CA MET A 398 25.79 -5.57 14.77
C MET A 398 26.21 -6.77 15.64
N SER A 399 27.16 -6.56 16.55
CA SER A 399 27.52 -7.43 17.67
C SER A 399 28.10 -6.59 18.80
N GLU A 400 28.62 -7.20 19.87
CA GLU A 400 29.26 -6.49 20.98
C GLU A 400 30.44 -5.60 20.55
N ASN A 401 31.17 -6.01 19.50
CA ASN A 401 32.37 -5.31 19.02
C ASN A 401 32.29 -4.88 17.54
N LEU A 402 31.29 -5.33 16.78
CA LEU A 402 31.12 -5.02 15.36
C LEU A 402 29.98 -4.01 15.16
N PHE A 403 30.26 -2.96 14.38
CA PHE A 403 29.36 -1.86 14.11
C PHE A 403 29.30 -1.58 12.60
N ARG A 404 28.10 -1.29 12.09
CA ARG A 404 27.95 -0.63 10.79
C ARG A 404 27.96 0.89 10.97
N VAL A 405 28.34 1.59 9.92
CA VAL A 405 28.26 3.05 9.88
C VAL A 405 26.97 3.42 9.17
N ASP A 406 26.14 4.26 9.78
CA ASP A 406 24.77 4.50 9.29
C ASP A 406 24.75 5.12 7.88
N GLU A 407 25.68 6.02 7.60
CA GLU A 407 25.81 6.73 6.33
C GLU A 407 26.57 5.94 5.26
N PHE A 408 27.28 4.87 5.62
CA PHE A 408 28.19 4.14 4.73
C PHE A 408 28.05 2.63 4.90
N ASP A 409 27.45 1.95 3.91
CA ASP A 409 27.33 0.49 3.94
C ASP A 409 28.56 -0.23 3.33
N TYR A 410 29.54 0.48 2.76
CA TYR A 410 30.72 -0.16 2.14
C TYR A 410 31.82 -0.58 3.13
N PHE A 411 31.68 -0.24 4.42
CA PHE A 411 32.59 -0.73 5.45
C PHE A 411 31.94 -0.84 6.84
N ARG A 412 32.55 -1.64 7.70
CA ARG A 412 32.21 -1.86 9.10
C ARG A 412 33.40 -1.58 9.99
N ILE A 413 33.11 -1.30 11.26
CA ILE A 413 34.11 -1.12 12.30
C ILE A 413 33.99 -2.28 13.29
N GLU A 414 35.08 -3.02 13.46
CA GLU A 414 35.23 -4.02 14.51
C GLU A 414 36.28 -3.53 15.52
N PHE A 415 35.90 -3.44 16.79
CA PHE A 415 36.86 -3.17 17.87
C PHE A 415 37.56 -4.47 18.25
N ILE A 416 38.88 -4.48 18.13
CA ILE A 416 39.71 -5.65 18.41
C ILE A 416 40.69 -5.36 19.55
N HIS A 417 41.00 -6.38 20.35
CA HIS A 417 42.00 -6.27 21.41
C HIS A 417 43.40 -6.56 20.86
N GLY A 418 44.32 -5.62 21.04
CA GLY A 418 45.74 -5.76 20.75
C GLY A 418 46.53 -6.26 21.96
N THR A 419 47.86 -6.12 21.88
CA THR A 419 48.76 -6.39 23.01
C THR A 419 48.47 -5.41 24.18
N ASN A 420 48.59 -5.89 25.43
CA ASN A 420 48.31 -5.13 26.66
C ASN A 420 46.86 -4.62 26.78
N ASP A 421 45.87 -5.36 26.28
CA ASP A 421 44.44 -5.02 26.30
C ASP A 421 44.08 -3.69 25.59
N GLN A 422 44.98 -3.17 24.74
CA GLN A 422 44.72 -1.96 23.97
C GLN A 422 43.65 -2.23 22.90
N VAL A 423 42.52 -1.50 22.96
CA VAL A 423 41.49 -1.55 21.92
C VAL A 423 41.98 -0.85 20.66
N ASN A 424 41.96 -1.54 19.52
CA ASN A 424 42.23 -1.00 18.19
C ASN A 424 40.97 -1.06 17.31
N LEU A 425 40.97 -0.29 16.23
CA LEU A 425 39.84 -0.18 15.31
C LEU A 425 40.17 -0.92 14.01
N LYS A 426 39.50 -2.03 13.72
CA LYS A 426 39.58 -2.74 12.44
C LYS A 426 38.46 -2.28 11.51
N ILE A 427 38.83 -1.77 10.34
CA ILE A 427 37.92 -1.44 9.25
C ILE A 427 37.82 -2.67 8.35
N ILE A 428 36.60 -3.15 8.12
CA ILE A 428 36.30 -4.26 7.21
C ILE A 428 35.52 -3.68 6.05
N ASN A 429 36.03 -3.74 4.83
CA ASN A 429 35.31 -3.28 3.65
C ASN A 429 34.42 -4.38 3.07
N ASP A 430 33.41 -3.99 2.30
CA ASP A 430 32.48 -4.88 1.59
C ASP A 430 33.17 -5.84 0.60
N ASN A 431 34.32 -5.44 0.06
CA ASN A 431 35.19 -6.26 -0.78
C ASN A 431 36.06 -7.27 0.00
N GLY A 432 35.96 -7.30 1.33
CA GLY A 432 36.68 -8.21 2.23
C GLY A 432 38.07 -7.73 2.64
N SER A 433 38.55 -6.57 2.16
CA SER A 433 39.81 -5.99 2.66
C SER A 433 39.66 -5.47 4.08
N GLU A 434 40.71 -5.65 4.88
CA GLU A 434 40.74 -5.24 6.28
C GLU A 434 41.93 -4.31 6.56
N PHE A 435 41.71 -3.29 7.40
CA PHE A 435 42.75 -2.36 7.84
C PHE A 435 42.64 -2.13 9.34
N VAL A 436 43.74 -2.26 10.08
CA VAL A 436 43.77 -1.95 11.51
C VAL A 436 44.31 -0.54 11.70
N SER A 437 43.56 0.26 12.46
CA SER A 437 43.93 1.59 12.89
C SER A 437 44.25 1.54 14.38
N MET A 438 45.51 1.83 14.71
CA MET A 438 45.99 1.73 16.08
C MET A 438 45.42 2.87 16.92
N ARG A 439 45.11 2.58 18.18
CA ARG A 439 44.69 3.63 19.13
C ARG A 439 45.88 4.50 19.49
N VAL A 440 45.69 5.81 19.37
CA VAL A 440 46.70 6.81 19.70
C VAL A 440 46.54 7.17 21.17
N THR A 441 47.56 6.88 21.97
CA THR A 441 47.67 7.41 23.33
C THR A 441 48.17 8.85 23.24
N ASN A 442 47.39 9.80 23.78
CA ASN A 442 47.90 11.15 24.04
C ASN A 442 48.91 11.15 25.17
#